data_AF-A0ABD2IWM1-F1
#
_entry.id   AF-A0ABD2IWM1-F1
#
_cell.length_a   1.000
_cell.length_b   1.000
_cell.length_c   1.000
_cell.angle_alpha   90.00
_cell.angle_beta   90.00
_cell.angle_gamma   90.00
#
_symmetry.space_group_name_H-M   'P 1'
#
loop_
_entity.id
_entity.type
_entity.pdbx_description
1 polymer ?
#
loop_
_entity_poly.entity_id
_entity_poly.type
_entity_poly.pdbx_seq_one_letter_code
_entity_poly.pdbx_strand_id
1 'polypeptide(L)'
;MLRSDHFYFHFRFVQPQTVIYINDNFEEVLDFPRFYLYQNEWNRMHITARRIELLEHPNDCTNKVFGKDSNCIVRNWLSSTVIDHFNCTLPYLDTVRGISPELPTCEPLKIAKNYTDIIQLVHSGSVHGPKCIPGCNRWEYSVSLQQSPSLQDFANYTFNLEVSFYDLQYEHLKEVVTITVPGFMSQIGGQFGFFLGLSIITVIQMTSFAVWSTFRTVLFLGNRRKFDWGFSLNGISLEKRAPENAAEENVNVGQHENSAESTMNEIQKSQKGERECQTEK
;
A
#
# COMPACT_ATOMS: atom_id res chain seq x y z
N MET A 1 57.82 -7.99 -38.19
CA MET A 1 57.12 -8.84 -39.17
C MET A 1 56.36 -9.92 -38.41
N LEU A 2 55.18 -9.59 -37.92
CA LEU A 2 54.10 -10.52 -37.57
C LEU A 2 52.81 -9.72 -37.72
N ARG A 3 52.27 -9.80 -38.93
CA ARG A 3 51.04 -9.19 -39.37
C ARG A 3 49.97 -10.25 -39.18
N SER A 4 49.20 -10.12 -38.10
CA SER A 4 47.95 -10.86 -37.94
C SER A 4 46.83 -9.91 -38.35
N ASP A 5 46.53 -9.91 -39.65
CA ASP A 5 45.37 -9.21 -40.18
C ASP A 5 44.12 -10.00 -39.78
N HIS A 6 43.58 -9.73 -38.59
CA HIS A 6 42.20 -10.11 -38.26
C HIS A 6 41.26 -9.17 -39.03
N PHE A 7 40.77 -9.67 -40.16
CA PHE A 7 39.73 -9.05 -40.96
C PHE A 7 38.44 -8.93 -40.14
N TYR A 8 38.19 -7.76 -39.57
CA TYR A 8 36.86 -7.35 -39.14
C TYR A 8 36.01 -7.09 -40.38
N PHE A 9 35.17 -8.06 -40.75
CA PHE A 9 34.07 -7.78 -41.66
C PHE A 9 33.07 -6.86 -40.95
N HIS A 10 33.12 -5.57 -41.29
CA HIS A 10 32.08 -4.60 -40.97
C HIS A 10 30.74 -5.05 -41.58
N PHE A 11 29.89 -5.74 -40.81
CA PHE A 11 28.46 -5.71 -41.05
C PHE A 11 27.93 -4.37 -40.56
N ARG A 12 27.82 -3.40 -41.48
CA ARG A 12 27.22 -2.10 -41.20
C ARG A 12 25.72 -2.29 -40.88
N PHE A 13 25.32 -1.84 -39.70
CA PHE A 13 23.94 -1.62 -39.19
C PHE A 13 23.19 -2.74 -38.47
N VAL A 14 23.80 -3.89 -38.16
CA VAL A 14 23.13 -4.90 -37.30
C VAL A 14 23.99 -5.22 -36.09
N GLN A 15 23.62 -4.70 -34.92
CA GLN A 15 24.25 -5.05 -33.66
C GLN A 15 23.53 -6.27 -33.08
N PRO A 16 24.19 -7.44 -32.97
CA PRO A 16 23.60 -8.59 -32.29
C PRO A 16 23.33 -8.25 -30.82
N GLN A 17 22.11 -8.48 -30.37
CA GLN A 17 21.64 -8.22 -29.01
C GLN A 17 21.06 -9.50 -28.43
N THR A 18 21.42 -9.82 -27.19
CA THR A 18 20.80 -10.91 -26.45
C THR A 18 19.70 -10.33 -25.58
N VAL A 19 18.49 -10.87 -25.67
CA VAL A 19 17.36 -10.43 -24.84
C VAL A 19 17.16 -11.42 -23.71
N ILE A 20 17.04 -10.89 -22.49
CA ILE A 20 16.76 -11.67 -21.28
C ILE A 20 15.38 -11.30 -20.77
N TYR A 21 14.65 -12.35 -20.39
CA TYR A 21 13.37 -12.28 -19.70
C TYR A 21 13.53 -12.89 -18.32
N ILE A 22 12.93 -12.24 -17.32
CA ILE A 22 12.93 -12.71 -15.95
C ILE A 22 11.50 -13.11 -15.64
N ASN A 23 11.31 -14.40 -15.41
CA ASN A 23 10.02 -14.95 -15.07
C ASN A 23 10.05 -15.50 -13.65
N ASP A 24 8.87 -15.56 -13.04
CA ASP A 24 8.65 -16.40 -11.87
C ASP A 24 8.52 -17.87 -12.32
N ASN A 25 8.27 -18.80 -11.40
CA ASN A 25 8.21 -20.25 -11.64
C ASN A 25 6.97 -20.72 -12.45
N PHE A 26 6.53 -19.93 -13.44
CA PHE A 26 5.41 -20.26 -14.33
C PHE A 26 5.90 -20.80 -15.67
N GLU A 27 5.09 -21.66 -16.28
CA GLU A 27 5.38 -22.33 -17.55
C GLU A 27 5.52 -21.30 -18.69
N GLU A 28 4.73 -20.24 -18.68
CA GLU A 28 4.72 -19.20 -19.71
C GLU A 28 5.52 -17.96 -19.32
N VAL A 29 6.42 -17.55 -20.21
CA VAL A 29 7.25 -16.34 -20.09
C VAL A 29 6.55 -15.17 -20.80
N LEU A 30 6.39 -14.05 -20.09
CA LEU A 30 5.90 -12.81 -20.67
C LEU A 30 6.99 -12.11 -21.48
N ASP A 31 6.59 -11.41 -22.53
CA ASP A 31 7.50 -10.62 -23.37
C ASP A 31 7.91 -9.28 -22.74
N PHE A 32 7.52 -9.00 -21.50
CA PHE A 32 7.92 -7.81 -20.75
C PHE A 32 8.13 -8.11 -19.26
N PRO A 33 9.11 -7.45 -18.61
CA PRO A 33 10.08 -6.51 -19.17
C PRO A 33 11.23 -7.20 -19.93
N ARG A 34 11.75 -6.54 -20.97
CA ARG A 34 12.88 -7.00 -21.80
C ARG A 34 14.18 -6.34 -21.36
N PHE A 35 15.23 -7.12 -21.14
CA PHE A 35 16.57 -6.62 -20.88
C PHE A 35 17.49 -6.96 -22.05
N TYR A 36 18.13 -5.95 -22.62
CA TYR A 36 19.03 -6.10 -23.76
C TYR A 36 20.48 -6.14 -23.28
N LEU A 37 21.19 -7.21 -23.60
CA LEU A 37 22.63 -7.31 -23.38
C LEU A 37 23.38 -7.03 -24.67
N TYR A 38 24.41 -6.19 -24.56
CA TYR A 38 25.31 -5.87 -25.64
C TYR A 38 26.61 -6.68 -25.56
N GLN A 39 27.26 -6.83 -26.71
CA GLN A 39 28.55 -7.52 -26.82
C GLN A 39 29.67 -6.69 -26.20
N ASN A 40 30.68 -7.37 -25.64
CA ASN A 40 31.85 -6.75 -24.99
C ASN A 40 31.47 -5.72 -23.91
N GLU A 41 30.33 -5.95 -23.26
CA GLU A 41 29.92 -5.22 -22.07
C GLU A 41 29.86 -6.17 -20.87
N TRP A 42 30.27 -5.64 -19.73
CA TRP A 42 30.02 -6.24 -18.43
C TRP A 42 28.59 -5.90 -18.02
N ASN A 43 27.73 -6.92 -17.92
CA ASN A 43 26.34 -6.76 -17.55
C ASN A 43 26.15 -7.29 -16.14
N ARG A 44 25.80 -6.41 -15.20
CA ARG A 44 25.46 -6.78 -13.83
C ARG A 44 23.99 -6.55 -13.58
N MET A 45 23.30 -7.61 -13.24
CA MET A 45 21.86 -7.62 -12.98
C MET A 45 21.62 -7.85 -11.50
N HIS A 46 20.97 -6.88 -10.87
CA HIS A 46 20.54 -6.96 -9.48
C HIS A 46 19.04 -7.19 -9.42
N ILE A 47 18.63 -8.26 -8.73
CA ILE A 47 17.25 -8.64 -8.53
C ILE A 47 16.84 -8.32 -7.10
N THR A 48 15.70 -7.67 -6.93
CA THR A 48 15.02 -7.47 -5.65
C THR A 48 13.72 -8.25 -5.67
N ALA A 49 13.55 -9.17 -4.71
CA ALA A 49 12.37 -10.01 -4.61
C ALA A 49 11.34 -9.41 -3.64
N ARG A 50 10.08 -9.40 -4.05
CA ARG A 50 8.94 -8.95 -3.25
C ARG A 50 7.83 -9.99 -3.28
N ARG A 51 7.35 -10.40 -2.11
CA ARG A 51 6.18 -11.27 -1.96
C ARG A 51 4.96 -10.41 -1.66
N ILE A 52 3.92 -10.54 -2.47
CA ILE A 52 2.67 -9.80 -2.35
C ILE A 52 1.58 -10.77 -1.92
N GLU A 53 0.88 -10.43 -0.84
CA GLU A 53 -0.29 -11.14 -0.30
C GLU A 53 -1.41 -10.13 -0.06
N LEU A 54 -2.38 -10.07 -0.98
CA LEU A 54 -3.51 -9.15 -0.92
C LEU A 54 -4.78 -9.86 -0.43
N LEU A 55 -5.74 -9.08 0.04
CA LEU A 55 -7.08 -9.58 0.30
C LEU A 55 -7.84 -9.71 -1.03
N GLU A 56 -8.65 -10.75 -1.16
CA GLU A 56 -9.36 -10.99 -2.42
C GLU A 56 -10.44 -9.94 -2.64
N HIS A 57 -10.33 -9.22 -3.75
CA HIS A 57 -11.26 -8.18 -4.17
C HIS A 57 -11.69 -8.40 -5.63
N PRO A 58 -12.97 -8.19 -5.96
CA PRO A 58 -13.47 -8.42 -7.31
C PRO A 58 -12.77 -7.48 -8.29
N ASN A 59 -12.23 -8.04 -9.37
CA ASN A 59 -11.45 -7.37 -10.43
C ASN A 59 -10.01 -6.98 -10.09
N ASP A 60 -9.53 -7.19 -8.85
CA ASP A 60 -8.17 -6.81 -8.45
C ASP A 60 -7.23 -8.03 -8.37
N CYS A 61 -7.63 -9.05 -7.61
CA CYS A 61 -6.89 -10.29 -7.49
C CYS A 61 -7.81 -11.47 -7.15
N THR A 62 -7.36 -12.69 -7.40
CA THR A 62 -8.07 -13.91 -6.98
C THR A 62 -7.17 -14.89 -6.26
N ASN A 63 -7.73 -15.68 -5.33
CA ASN A 63 -7.00 -16.77 -4.67
C ASN A 63 -6.92 -18.05 -5.51
N LYS A 64 -7.62 -18.10 -6.66
CA LYS A 64 -7.66 -19.30 -7.53
C LYS A 64 -6.39 -19.49 -8.34
N VAL A 65 -5.63 -18.43 -8.55
CA VAL A 65 -4.42 -18.41 -9.37
C VAL A 65 -3.26 -17.94 -8.48
N PHE A 66 -2.08 -18.50 -8.69
CA PHE A 66 -0.84 -18.02 -8.08
C PHE A 66 -0.07 -17.21 -9.13
N GLY A 67 0.50 -16.06 -8.75
CA GLY A 67 1.32 -15.24 -9.66
C GLY A 67 0.58 -14.21 -10.51
N LYS A 68 1.18 -13.82 -11.64
CA LYS A 68 0.67 -12.77 -12.55
C LYS A 68 -0.32 -13.27 -13.62
N ASP A 69 -0.72 -14.54 -13.56
CA ASP A 69 -1.56 -15.21 -14.58
C ASP A 69 -1.02 -15.00 -16.01
N SER A 70 0.27 -15.34 -16.21
CA SER A 70 0.95 -15.19 -17.50
C SER A 70 0.28 -16.02 -18.60
N ASN A 71 -0.27 -17.18 -18.25
CA ASN A 71 -1.07 -18.01 -19.17
C ASN A 71 -2.27 -17.22 -19.73
N CYS A 72 -3.05 -16.52 -18.89
CA CYS A 72 -4.16 -15.71 -19.38
C CYS A 72 -3.70 -14.62 -20.36
N ILE A 73 -2.60 -13.93 -20.05
CA ILE A 73 -2.06 -12.86 -20.91
C ILE A 73 -1.66 -13.42 -22.27
N VAL A 74 -0.89 -14.51 -22.29
CA VAL A 74 -0.44 -15.16 -23.51
C VAL A 74 -1.62 -15.71 -24.31
N ARG A 75 -2.59 -16.35 -23.65
CA ARG A 75 -3.80 -16.87 -24.29
C ARG A 75 -4.65 -15.76 -24.91
N ASN A 76 -4.83 -14.65 -24.20
CA ASN A 76 -5.61 -13.51 -24.68
C ASN A 76 -4.94 -12.86 -25.90
N TRP A 77 -3.62 -12.66 -25.84
CA TRP A 77 -2.84 -12.18 -26.98
C TRP A 77 -2.92 -13.15 -28.17
N LEU A 78 -2.73 -14.45 -27.94
CA LEU A 78 -2.74 -15.46 -28.98
C LEU A 78 -4.12 -15.59 -29.64
N SER A 79 -5.20 -15.52 -28.84
CA SER A 79 -6.57 -15.52 -29.34
C SER A 79 -6.82 -14.32 -30.25
N SER A 80 -6.59 -13.11 -29.75
CA SER A 80 -6.92 -11.87 -30.45
C SER A 80 -6.04 -11.56 -31.66
N THR A 81 -4.79 -12.02 -31.65
CA THR A 81 -3.79 -11.61 -32.66
C THR A 81 -3.54 -12.68 -33.72
N VAL A 82 -3.53 -13.96 -33.32
CA VAL A 82 -3.17 -15.06 -34.22
C VAL A 82 -4.38 -15.92 -34.56
N ILE A 83 -5.10 -16.40 -33.55
CA ILE A 83 -6.18 -17.36 -33.75
C ILE A 83 -7.34 -16.70 -34.50
N ASP A 84 -7.80 -15.52 -34.06
CA ASP A 84 -8.94 -14.81 -34.66
C ASP A 84 -8.69 -14.38 -36.11
N HIS A 85 -7.43 -14.23 -36.52
CA HIS A 85 -7.06 -13.78 -37.86
C HIS A 85 -6.64 -14.91 -38.79
N PHE A 86 -5.96 -15.93 -38.27
CA PHE A 86 -5.33 -16.96 -39.08
C PHE A 86 -5.86 -18.38 -38.83
N ASN A 87 -6.72 -18.57 -37.82
CA ASN A 87 -7.29 -19.84 -37.40
C ASN A 87 -6.24 -20.95 -37.20
N CYS A 88 -5.08 -20.57 -36.67
CA CYS A 88 -3.97 -21.49 -36.40
C CYS A 88 -3.19 -21.02 -35.16
N THR A 89 -2.39 -21.91 -34.57
CA THR A 89 -1.53 -21.59 -33.41
C THR A 89 -0.05 -21.52 -33.78
N LEU A 90 0.77 -20.88 -32.94
CA LEU A 90 2.22 -20.82 -33.11
C LEU A 90 2.86 -22.13 -32.63
N PRO A 91 3.95 -22.60 -33.29
CA PRO A 91 4.56 -23.90 -33.01
C PRO A 91 5.12 -24.05 -31.59
N TYR A 92 5.40 -22.96 -30.88
CA TYR A 92 5.92 -22.96 -29.52
C TYR A 92 4.85 -22.60 -28.46
N LEU A 93 3.59 -22.39 -28.87
CA LEU A 93 2.47 -22.04 -27.99
C LEU A 93 1.28 -23.00 -28.15
N ASP A 94 1.49 -24.17 -28.73
CA ASP A 94 0.49 -25.23 -28.87
C ASP A 94 0.13 -25.89 -27.53
N THR A 95 0.98 -25.76 -26.52
CA THR A 95 0.80 -26.31 -25.17
C THR A 95 0.07 -25.38 -24.18
N VAL A 96 -0.27 -24.16 -24.58
CA VAL A 96 -0.90 -23.19 -23.67
C VAL A 96 -2.30 -23.65 -23.27
N ARG A 97 -2.53 -23.76 -21.95
CA ARG A 97 -3.80 -24.26 -21.39
C ARG A 97 -5.00 -23.37 -21.77
N GLY A 98 -6.11 -24.00 -22.14
CA GLY A 98 -7.36 -23.31 -22.46
C GLY A 98 -7.49 -22.84 -23.91
N ILE A 99 -6.61 -23.30 -24.79
CA ILE A 99 -6.77 -23.20 -26.25
C ILE A 99 -7.32 -24.54 -26.76
N SER A 100 -8.19 -24.50 -27.78
CA SER A 100 -8.75 -25.73 -28.34
C SER A 100 -7.61 -26.57 -28.96
N PRO A 101 -7.48 -27.85 -28.56
CA PRO A 101 -6.40 -28.73 -29.04
C PRO A 101 -6.55 -29.12 -30.52
N GLU A 102 -7.65 -28.74 -31.17
CA GLU A 102 -7.95 -29.07 -32.56
C GLU A 102 -7.36 -28.07 -33.56
N LEU A 103 -6.76 -26.96 -33.10
CA LEU A 103 -6.17 -25.98 -34.00
C LEU A 103 -4.84 -26.46 -34.59
N PRO A 104 -4.67 -26.38 -35.93
CA PRO A 104 -3.40 -26.72 -36.55
C PRO A 104 -2.34 -25.65 -36.26
N THR A 105 -1.08 -26.06 -36.26
CA THR A 105 0.06 -25.15 -36.22
C THR A 105 0.16 -24.36 -37.53
N CYS A 106 0.37 -23.05 -37.44
CA CYS A 106 0.53 -22.16 -38.58
C CYS A 106 1.80 -22.49 -39.40
N GLU A 107 1.71 -22.36 -40.72
CA GLU A 107 2.89 -22.44 -41.59
C GLU A 107 3.84 -21.25 -41.31
N PRO A 108 5.16 -21.49 -41.12
CA PRO A 108 6.12 -20.42 -40.80
C PRO A 108 6.16 -19.28 -41.82
N LEU A 109 5.94 -19.60 -43.10
CA LEU A 109 5.98 -18.61 -44.18
C LEU A 109 4.81 -17.61 -44.10
N LYS A 110 3.65 -18.05 -43.59
CA LYS A 110 2.47 -17.20 -43.39
C LYS A 110 2.70 -16.19 -42.26
N ILE A 111 3.35 -16.64 -41.18
CA ILE A 111 3.72 -15.78 -40.04
C ILE A 111 4.79 -14.77 -40.47
N ALA A 112 5.84 -15.23 -41.18
CA ALA A 112 6.94 -14.38 -41.60
C ALA A 112 6.50 -13.23 -42.53
N LYS A 113 5.53 -13.49 -43.42
CA LYS A 113 4.97 -12.47 -44.33
C LYS A 113 4.18 -11.39 -43.59
N ASN A 114 3.50 -11.74 -42.50
CA ASN A 114 2.63 -10.86 -41.72
C ASN A 114 3.23 -10.54 -40.33
N TYR A 115 4.56 -10.59 -40.21
CA TYR A 115 5.23 -10.47 -38.92
C TYR A 115 4.95 -9.14 -38.22
N THR A 116 4.87 -8.04 -38.98
CA THR A 116 4.55 -6.71 -38.45
C THR A 116 3.18 -6.69 -37.79
N ASP A 117 2.21 -7.37 -38.39
CA ASP A 117 0.81 -7.33 -37.95
C ASP A 117 0.57 -8.26 -36.76
N ILE A 118 1.37 -9.33 -36.65
CA ILE A 118 1.28 -10.34 -35.58
C ILE A 118 2.11 -9.97 -34.36
N ILE A 119 3.34 -9.49 -34.54
CA ILE A 119 4.31 -9.32 -33.45
C ILE A 119 4.53 -7.85 -33.07
N GLN A 120 4.51 -6.93 -34.05
CA GLN A 120 4.82 -5.51 -33.78
C GLN A 120 3.57 -4.69 -33.48
N LEU A 121 2.47 -4.98 -34.15
CA LEU A 121 1.17 -4.32 -33.93
C LEU A 121 0.38 -5.13 -32.91
N VAL A 122 0.47 -4.76 -31.63
CA VAL A 122 -0.50 -5.22 -30.64
C VAL A 122 -1.86 -4.66 -31.06
N HIS A 123 -2.67 -5.48 -31.75
CA HIS A 123 -3.98 -5.07 -32.22
C HIS A 123 -4.83 -4.62 -31.04
N SER A 124 -5.59 -3.53 -31.23
CA SER A 124 -6.48 -2.96 -30.20
C SER A 124 -7.54 -3.97 -29.71
N GLY A 125 -7.74 -5.10 -30.39
CA GLY A 125 -8.54 -6.23 -29.91
C GLY A 125 -7.98 -6.91 -28.65
N SER A 126 -6.67 -6.85 -28.41
CA SER A 126 -6.03 -7.28 -27.14
C SER A 126 -6.52 -6.44 -25.94
N VAL A 127 -6.94 -5.20 -26.19
CA VAL A 127 -7.47 -4.26 -25.18
C VAL A 127 -8.92 -4.61 -24.78
N HIS A 128 -9.64 -5.40 -25.57
CA HIS A 128 -11.01 -5.83 -25.31
C HIS A 128 -11.15 -7.30 -24.90
N GLY A 129 -10.02 -7.99 -24.70
CA GLY A 129 -10.01 -9.34 -24.15
C GLY A 129 -10.49 -9.42 -22.69
N PRO A 130 -10.78 -10.62 -22.18
CA PRO A 130 -11.11 -10.81 -20.77
C PRO A 130 -9.98 -10.26 -19.89
N LYS A 131 -10.33 -9.49 -18.86
CA LYS A 131 -9.36 -8.97 -17.88
C LYS A 131 -8.67 -10.14 -17.20
N CYS A 132 -7.36 -10.28 -17.42
CA CYS A 132 -6.53 -11.23 -16.69
C CYS A 132 -6.31 -10.72 -15.27
N ILE A 133 -6.94 -11.37 -14.29
CA ILE A 133 -6.87 -11.01 -12.89
C ILE A 133 -5.72 -11.82 -12.26
N PRO A 134 -4.70 -11.18 -11.67
CA PRO A 134 -3.58 -11.87 -11.07
C PRO A 134 -3.99 -12.60 -9.77
N GLY A 135 -3.12 -13.50 -9.31
CA GLY A 135 -3.20 -14.11 -8.01
C GLY A 135 -3.03 -13.10 -6.88
N CYS A 136 -3.81 -13.23 -5.80
CA CYS A 136 -3.63 -12.42 -4.58
C CYS A 136 -2.30 -12.73 -3.89
N ASN A 137 -1.78 -13.95 -4.09
CA ASN A 137 -0.46 -14.37 -3.65
C ASN A 137 0.47 -14.47 -4.87
N ARG A 138 1.52 -13.66 -4.90
CA ARG A 138 2.48 -13.64 -6.02
C ARG A 138 3.85 -13.11 -5.64
N TRP A 139 4.86 -13.55 -6.38
CA TRP A 139 6.18 -12.91 -6.35
C TRP A 139 6.27 -11.82 -7.41
N GLU A 140 6.99 -10.77 -7.06
CA GLU A 140 7.37 -9.70 -7.95
C GLU A 140 8.88 -9.48 -7.85
N TYR A 141 9.54 -9.59 -9.00
CA TYR A 141 10.97 -9.35 -9.11
C TYR A 141 11.18 -7.99 -9.77
N SER A 142 11.78 -7.06 -9.04
CA SER A 142 12.29 -5.82 -9.60
C SER A 142 13.75 -6.03 -10.00
N VAL A 143 14.14 -5.50 -11.15
CA VAL A 143 15.42 -5.80 -11.77
C VAL A 143 16.08 -4.50 -12.18
N SER A 144 17.32 -4.32 -11.77
CA SER A 144 18.18 -3.23 -12.23
C SER A 144 19.37 -3.79 -13.00
N LEU A 145 19.56 -3.30 -14.21
CA LEU A 145 20.65 -3.69 -15.09
C LEU A 145 21.69 -2.56 -15.13
N GLN A 146 22.93 -2.90 -14.78
CA GLN A 146 24.09 -2.02 -14.89
C GLN A 146 25.00 -2.57 -15.98
N GLN A 147 25.30 -1.74 -16.98
CA GLN A 147 26.13 -2.13 -18.12
C GLN A 147 27.34 -1.21 -18.18
N SER A 148 28.52 -1.79 -18.38
CA SER A 148 29.75 -1.03 -18.58
C SER A 148 30.60 -1.67 -19.67
N PRO A 149 31.23 -0.89 -20.56
CA PRO A 149 32.11 -1.44 -21.59
C PRO A 149 33.28 -2.19 -20.95
N SER A 150 33.65 -3.34 -21.51
CA SER A 150 34.83 -4.06 -21.06
C SER A 150 36.10 -3.33 -21.51
N LEU A 151 37.13 -3.32 -20.67
CA LEU A 151 38.43 -2.72 -21.00
C LEU A 151 39.17 -3.48 -22.11
N GLN A 152 38.85 -4.77 -22.26
CA GLN A 152 39.39 -5.65 -23.29
C GLN A 152 38.25 -6.52 -23.82
N ASP A 153 38.31 -6.84 -25.11
CA ASP A 153 37.36 -7.76 -25.73
C ASP A 153 37.49 -9.15 -25.11
N PHE A 154 36.35 -9.81 -24.94
CA PHE A 154 36.29 -11.14 -24.36
C PHE A 154 36.73 -12.18 -25.41
N ALA A 155 37.74 -13.00 -25.07
CA ALA A 155 38.35 -13.92 -26.04
C ALA A 155 37.49 -15.17 -26.35
N ASN A 156 36.70 -15.67 -25.38
CA ASN A 156 35.98 -16.95 -25.47
C ASN A 156 34.44 -16.83 -25.35
N TYR A 157 33.93 -15.65 -25.02
CA TYR A 157 32.51 -15.39 -24.81
C TYR A 157 32.16 -14.01 -25.37
N THR A 158 30.91 -13.79 -25.78
CA THR A 158 30.48 -12.52 -26.41
C THR A 158 29.93 -11.51 -25.42
N PHE A 159 29.43 -11.96 -24.27
CA PHE A 159 28.90 -11.12 -23.21
C PHE A 159 29.22 -11.72 -21.84
N ASN A 160 29.36 -10.87 -20.82
CA ASN A 160 29.39 -11.29 -19.43
C ASN A 160 28.06 -10.90 -18.77
N LEU A 161 27.44 -11.83 -18.04
CA LEU A 161 26.27 -11.58 -17.23
C LEU A 161 26.50 -12.08 -15.80
N GLU A 162 26.53 -11.15 -14.86
CA GLU A 162 26.50 -11.43 -13.43
C GLU A 162 25.09 -11.17 -12.90
N VAL A 163 24.41 -12.21 -12.43
CA VAL A 163 23.08 -12.09 -11.81
C VAL A 163 23.22 -12.29 -10.32
N SER A 164 22.73 -11.34 -9.53
CA SER A 164 22.75 -11.40 -8.07
C SER A 164 21.50 -10.81 -7.46
N PHE A 165 21.15 -11.24 -6.25
CA PHE A 165 20.15 -10.52 -5.46
C PHE A 165 20.79 -9.30 -4.80
N TYR A 166 20.06 -8.19 -4.79
CA TYR A 166 20.54 -6.97 -4.13
C TYR A 166 20.69 -7.19 -2.62
N ASP A 167 19.69 -7.85 -2.01
CA ASP A 167 19.71 -8.29 -0.62
C ASP A 167 19.32 -9.78 -0.55
N LEU A 168 19.86 -10.53 0.42
CA LEU A 168 19.41 -11.91 0.72
C LEU A 168 18.03 -11.96 1.40
N GLN A 169 17.33 -10.84 1.45
CA GLN A 169 16.00 -10.69 2.05
C GLN A 169 14.99 -10.37 0.95
N TYR A 170 13.73 -10.72 1.21
CA TYR A 170 12.62 -10.32 0.35
C TYR A 170 11.71 -9.36 1.11
N GLU A 171 11.09 -8.44 0.38
CA GLU A 171 10.06 -7.56 0.93
C GLU A 171 8.74 -8.31 0.99
N HIS A 172 8.08 -8.36 2.15
CA HIS A 172 6.76 -8.99 2.28
C HIS A 172 5.69 -7.91 2.42
N LEU A 173 4.92 -7.71 1.34
CA LEU A 173 3.76 -6.84 1.33
C LEU A 173 2.51 -7.67 1.61
N LYS A 174 1.88 -7.40 2.76
CA LYS A 174 0.64 -8.06 3.15
C LYS A 174 -0.45 -7.03 3.44
N GLU A 175 -1.57 -7.19 2.77
CA GLU A 175 -2.78 -6.45 3.11
C GLU A 175 -3.45 -7.09 4.32
N VAL A 176 -3.75 -6.27 5.33
CA VAL A 176 -4.36 -6.72 6.59
C VAL A 176 -5.61 -5.91 6.88
N VAL A 177 -6.64 -6.58 7.38
CA VAL A 177 -7.89 -5.93 7.80
C VAL A 177 -7.61 -5.08 9.04
N THR A 178 -7.71 -3.76 8.91
CA THR A 178 -7.43 -2.80 9.99
C THR A 178 -8.60 -2.62 10.96
N ILE A 179 -9.84 -2.77 10.49
CA ILE A 179 -11.05 -2.67 11.29
C ILE A 179 -11.74 -4.02 11.43
N THR A 180 -11.66 -4.61 12.61
CA THR A 180 -12.43 -5.80 12.95
C THR A 180 -13.71 -5.38 13.68
N VAL A 181 -14.81 -6.13 13.50
CA VAL A 181 -16.06 -5.91 14.25
C VAL A 181 -15.81 -5.79 15.77
N PRO A 182 -15.01 -6.65 16.43
CA PRO A 182 -14.70 -6.46 17.85
C PRO A 182 -13.90 -5.17 18.13
N GLY A 183 -12.97 -4.78 17.25
CA GLY A 183 -12.25 -3.51 17.37
C GLY A 183 -13.20 -2.30 17.27
N PHE A 184 -14.14 -2.34 16.34
CA PHE A 184 -15.17 -1.31 16.18
C PHE A 184 -16.10 -1.22 17.39
N MET A 185 -16.58 -2.36 17.90
CA MET A 185 -17.42 -2.42 19.09
C MET A 185 -16.68 -1.93 20.34
N SER A 186 -15.37 -2.19 20.44
CA SER A 186 -14.53 -1.68 21.52
C SER A 186 -14.40 -0.14 21.48
N GLN A 187 -14.18 0.44 20.28
CA GLN A 187 -14.10 1.89 20.12
C GLN A 187 -15.42 2.60 20.45
N ILE A 188 -16.54 2.06 19.95
CA ILE A 188 -17.89 2.53 20.26
C ILE A 188 -18.17 2.40 21.76
N GLY A 189 -17.92 1.22 22.33
CA GLY A 189 -18.13 0.94 23.74
C GLY A 189 -17.33 1.85 24.66
N GLY A 190 -16.08 2.19 24.29
CA GLY A 190 -15.25 3.13 25.03
C GLY A 190 -15.82 4.56 25.04
N GLN A 191 -16.22 5.07 23.87
CA GLN A 191 -16.79 6.41 23.76
C GLN A 191 -18.15 6.51 24.48
N PHE A 192 -19.05 5.56 24.26
CA PHE A 192 -20.35 5.53 24.95
C PHE A 192 -20.22 5.27 26.44
N GLY A 193 -19.29 4.39 26.86
CA GLY A 193 -19.01 4.12 28.27
C GLY A 193 -18.55 5.36 29.03
N PHE A 194 -17.73 6.20 28.42
CA PHE A 194 -17.30 7.48 29.02
C PHE A 194 -18.48 8.45 29.20
N PHE A 195 -19.33 8.62 28.18
CA PHE A 195 -20.51 9.48 28.28
C PHE A 195 -21.54 8.96 29.30
N LEU A 196 -21.74 7.64 29.37
CA LEU A 196 -22.58 7.04 30.40
C LEU A 196 -21.98 7.25 31.80
N GLY A 197 -20.67 7.10 31.96
CA GLY A 197 -19.97 7.38 33.22
C GLY A 197 -20.18 8.83 33.69
N LEU A 198 -20.00 9.82 32.81
CA LEU A 198 -20.27 11.23 33.13
C LEU A 198 -21.76 11.47 33.44
N SER A 199 -22.67 10.84 32.70
CA SER A 199 -24.10 10.97 32.94
C SER A 199 -24.51 10.45 34.32
N ILE A 200 -23.94 9.34 34.78
CA ILE A 200 -24.23 8.77 36.10
C ILE A 200 -23.71 9.69 37.21
N ILE A 201 -22.49 10.22 37.05
CA ILE A 201 -21.91 11.16 38.02
C ILE A 201 -22.78 12.42 38.14
N THR A 202 -23.23 12.99 37.02
CA THR A 202 -24.10 14.19 37.05
C THR A 202 -25.45 13.92 37.71
N VAL A 203 -26.06 12.74 37.50
CA VAL A 203 -27.30 12.34 38.19
C VAL A 203 -27.10 12.22 39.70
N ILE A 204 -25.99 11.65 40.15
CA ILE A 204 -25.65 11.54 41.58
C ILE A 204 -25.43 12.94 42.20
N GLN A 205 -24.77 13.84 41.46
CA GLN A 205 -24.57 15.23 41.91
C GLN A 205 -25.90 16.00 42.01
N MET A 206 -26.78 15.85 41.02
CA MET A 206 -28.09 16.51 41.03
C MET A 206 -29.00 16.00 42.16
N THR A 207 -28.99 14.69 42.42
CA THR A 207 -29.80 14.10 43.51
C THR A 207 -29.28 14.51 44.89
N SER A 208 -27.97 14.45 45.13
CA SER A 208 -27.37 14.90 46.40
C SER A 208 -27.61 16.39 46.66
N PHE A 209 -27.50 17.24 45.63
CA PHE A 209 -27.82 18.65 45.74
C PHE A 209 -29.31 18.91 46.07
N ALA A 210 -30.23 18.17 45.44
CA ALA A 210 -31.67 18.28 45.72
C ALA A 210 -32.02 17.88 47.16
N VAL A 211 -31.42 16.80 47.68
CA VAL A 211 -31.61 16.38 49.09
C VAL A 211 -31.06 17.43 50.05
N TRP A 212 -29.86 17.97 49.77
CA TRP A 212 -29.27 19.01 50.61
C TRP A 212 -30.12 20.31 50.60
N SER A 213 -30.60 20.71 49.43
CA SER A 213 -31.45 21.89 49.27
C SER A 213 -32.80 21.75 49.99
N THR A 214 -33.45 20.59 49.89
CA THR A 214 -34.73 20.33 50.60
C THR A 214 -34.53 20.28 52.11
N PHE A 215 -33.47 19.60 52.60
CA PHE A 215 -33.11 19.60 54.02
C PHE A 215 -32.86 21.02 54.54
N ARG A 216 -32.06 21.82 53.82
CA ARG A 216 -31.82 23.23 54.17
C ARG A 216 -33.11 24.04 54.18
N THR A 217 -33.99 23.86 53.20
CA THR A 217 -35.25 24.60 53.10
C THR A 217 -36.22 24.25 54.24
N VAL A 218 -36.32 22.98 54.63
CA VAL A 218 -37.11 22.52 55.79
C VAL A 218 -36.51 23.05 57.10
N LEU A 219 -35.18 23.04 57.25
CA LEU A 219 -34.50 23.56 58.43
C LEU A 219 -34.62 25.10 58.51
N PHE A 220 -34.60 25.82 57.38
CA PHE A 220 -34.82 27.27 57.31
C PHE A 220 -36.29 27.66 57.57
N LEU A 221 -37.27 26.88 57.08
CA LEU A 221 -38.70 27.07 57.38
C LEU A 221 -39.03 26.70 58.83
N GLY A 222 -38.35 25.70 59.40
CA GLY A 222 -38.40 25.37 60.82
C GLY A 222 -37.83 26.47 61.72
N ASN A 223 -36.84 27.21 61.24
CA ASN A 223 -36.21 28.30 61.98
C ASN A 223 -36.90 29.68 61.80
N ARG A 224 -38.04 29.76 61.10
CA ARG A 224 -38.88 30.98 61.06
C ARG A 224 -39.92 31.08 62.18
N ARG A 225 -39.95 30.14 63.14
CA ARG A 225 -40.83 30.20 64.33
C ARG A 225 -40.17 30.60 65.65
N LYS A 226 -38.88 30.86 65.71
CA LYS A 226 -38.23 31.45 66.90
C LYS A 226 -36.90 32.10 66.50
N PHE A 227 -36.92 33.37 66.17
CA PHE A 227 -35.75 34.23 66.39
C PHE A 227 -36.21 35.67 66.59
N ASP A 228 -36.83 35.90 67.75
CA ASP A 228 -37.01 37.22 68.33
C ASP A 228 -36.26 37.19 69.68
N TRP A 229 -35.12 37.85 69.73
CA TRP A 229 -34.49 38.36 70.94
C TRP A 229 -33.63 39.55 70.54
N GLY A 230 -34.09 40.74 70.93
CA GLY A 230 -33.28 41.93 70.89
C GLY A 230 -32.06 41.80 71.80
N PHE A 231 -30.92 42.26 71.30
CA PHE A 231 -29.81 42.63 72.15
C PHE A 231 -29.35 44.05 71.81
N SER A 232 -29.14 44.80 72.88
CA SER A 232 -28.91 46.23 72.97
C SER A 232 -27.73 46.74 72.14
N LEU A 233 -27.89 47.97 71.64
CA LEU A 233 -26.85 48.84 71.11
C LEU A 233 -25.64 48.94 72.05
N ASN A 234 -24.44 48.75 71.50
CA ASN A 234 -23.26 49.58 71.74
C ASN A 234 -22.24 49.34 70.62
N GLY A 235 -21.73 50.43 70.04
CA GLY A 235 -20.54 50.40 69.18
C GLY A 235 -20.80 50.51 67.69
N ILE A 236 -21.20 51.70 67.24
CA ILE A 236 -20.98 52.15 65.86
C ILE A 236 -19.47 52.38 65.69
N SER A 237 -18.85 51.71 64.72
CA SER A 237 -17.92 52.38 63.81
C SER A 237 -18.21 51.89 62.39
N LEU A 238 -18.66 52.85 61.58
CA LEU A 238 -19.04 52.72 60.19
C LEU A 238 -17.79 52.77 59.31
N GLU A 239 -17.57 51.73 58.48
CA GLU A 239 -16.93 51.90 57.18
C GLU A 239 -17.98 51.50 56.13
N LYS A 240 -18.77 52.49 55.70
CA LYS A 240 -19.68 52.36 54.55
C LYS A 240 -18.84 52.51 53.28
N ARG A 241 -18.93 51.55 52.36
CA ARG A 241 -18.80 51.83 50.93
C ARG A 241 -20.01 51.28 50.19
N ALA A 242 -20.85 52.19 49.73
CA ALA A 242 -21.93 51.92 48.79
C ALA A 242 -21.35 51.62 47.39
N PRO A 243 -22.10 50.93 46.51
CA PRO A 243 -21.68 50.64 45.15
C PRO A 243 -21.94 51.85 44.25
N GLU A 244 -20.95 52.18 43.42
CA GLU A 244 -21.13 53.15 42.34
C GLU A 244 -21.17 52.42 41.00
N ASN A 245 -22.02 52.96 40.14
CA ASN A 245 -22.53 52.34 38.92
C ASN A 245 -21.47 52.20 37.83
N ALA A 246 -21.78 51.27 36.92
CA ALA A 246 -21.64 51.35 35.48
C ALA A 246 -20.59 52.31 34.88
N ALA A 247 -19.61 51.73 34.19
CA ALA A 247 -19.10 52.31 32.94
C ALA A 247 -18.82 51.16 31.96
N GLU A 248 -19.44 51.28 30.79
CA GLU A 248 -19.05 50.58 29.57
C GLU A 248 -17.60 50.92 29.22
N GLU A 249 -16.82 49.94 28.78
CA GLU A 249 -15.83 50.19 27.73
C GLU A 249 -15.68 48.95 26.86
N ASN A 250 -15.72 49.21 25.57
CA ASN A 250 -15.73 48.27 24.47
C ASN A 250 -14.29 48.03 23.96
N VAL A 251 -14.07 46.83 23.40
CA VAL A 251 -13.24 46.58 22.20
C VAL A 251 -11.70 46.41 22.39
N ASN A 252 -11.30 45.13 22.38
CA ASN A 252 -10.46 44.44 21.36
C ASN A 252 -9.04 43.91 21.67
N VAL A 253 -8.83 42.72 21.07
CA VAL A 253 -7.61 42.04 20.59
C VAL A 253 -6.86 41.07 21.53
N GLY A 254 -6.70 39.83 21.04
CA GLY A 254 -5.67 38.87 21.46
C GLY A 254 -6.19 37.43 21.62
N GLN A 255 -6.57 36.72 20.55
CA GLN A 255 -5.75 35.66 19.94
C GLN A 255 -4.96 34.78 20.94
N HIS A 256 -5.44 33.54 21.13
CA HIS A 256 -4.60 32.37 21.36
C HIS A 256 -5.33 31.11 20.91
N GLU A 257 -5.20 30.80 19.62
CA GLU A 257 -5.09 29.42 19.16
C GLU A 257 -3.84 28.82 19.82
N ASN A 258 -3.97 27.61 20.38
CA ASN A 258 -2.93 26.57 20.54
C ASN A 258 -3.42 25.51 21.54
N SER A 259 -4.28 24.62 21.06
CA SER A 259 -4.57 23.35 21.77
C SER A 259 -4.99 22.28 20.77
N ALA A 260 -4.08 21.96 19.85
CA ALA A 260 -4.22 20.83 18.93
C ALA A 260 -2.88 20.13 18.62
N GLU A 261 -1.79 20.45 19.33
CA GLU A 261 -0.44 19.96 19.01
C GLU A 261 0.22 19.14 20.14
N SER A 262 -0.56 18.68 21.14
CA SER A 262 -0.03 17.87 22.24
C SER A 262 -0.43 16.39 22.22
N THR A 263 -1.20 15.92 21.23
CA THR A 263 -1.67 14.52 21.14
C THR A 263 -1.00 13.68 20.05
N MET A 264 -0.05 14.23 19.28
CA MET A 264 0.74 13.46 18.28
C MET A 264 2.09 12.91 18.81
N ASN A 265 2.54 13.32 20.00
CA ASN A 265 3.85 12.89 20.53
C ASN A 265 3.79 11.71 21.52
N GLU A 266 2.62 11.17 21.83
CA GLU A 266 2.47 10.00 22.72
C GLU A 266 2.33 8.66 21.99
N ILE A 267 2.01 8.66 20.69
CA ILE A 267 1.88 7.42 19.88
C ILE A 267 3.25 6.93 19.38
N GLN A 268 4.26 7.80 19.25
CA GLN A 268 5.61 7.40 18.83
C GLN A 268 6.45 6.74 19.95
N LYS A 269 6.04 6.81 21.22
CA LYS A 269 6.76 6.16 22.33
C LYS A 269 6.34 4.72 22.60
N SER A 270 5.20 4.27 22.06
CA SER A 270 4.72 2.88 22.23
C SER A 270 5.25 1.91 21.15
N GLN A 271 5.84 2.39 20.05
CA GLN A 271 6.42 1.55 18.99
C GLN A 271 7.94 1.31 19.11
N LYS A 272 8.57 1.72 20.22
CA LYS A 272 10.02 1.53 20.46
C LYS A 272 10.33 0.49 21.55
N GLY A 273 9.35 -0.33 21.94
CA GLY A 273 9.46 -1.29 23.05
C GLY A 273 9.38 -2.79 22.70
N GLU A 274 9.16 -3.17 21.44
CA GLU A 274 9.19 -4.58 21.01
C GLU A 274 10.39 -4.81 20.08
N ARG A 275 11.57 -4.80 20.70
CA ARG A 275 12.81 -5.34 20.15
C ARG A 275 13.41 -6.27 21.21
N GLU A 276 12.81 -7.44 21.40
CA GLU A 276 13.46 -8.55 22.09
C GLU A 276 13.14 -9.89 21.40
N CYS A 277 14.21 -10.46 20.85
CA CYS A 277 14.53 -11.87 20.68
C CYS A 277 13.40 -12.92 20.72
N GLN A 278 13.20 -13.62 19.61
CA GLN A 278 13.06 -15.08 19.64
C GLN A 278 13.91 -15.74 18.56
N THR A 279 15.14 -16.08 18.96
CA THR A 279 15.86 -17.28 18.52
C THR A 279 15.25 -18.49 19.24
N GLU A 280 14.70 -19.46 18.53
CA GLU A 280 14.95 -20.90 18.77
C GLU A 280 14.26 -21.80 17.73
N LYS A 281 15.07 -22.74 17.21
CA LYS A 281 14.78 -24.07 16.64
C LYS A 281 14.10 -24.20 15.28
#